data_AF-A0A535D358-F1
#
_entry.id   AF-A0A535D358-F1
#
_cell.length_a   1.000
_cell.length_b   1.000
_cell.length_c   1.000
_cell.angle_alpha   90.00
_cell.angle_beta   90.00
_cell.angle_gamma   90.00
#
_symmetry.space_group_name_H-M   'P 1'
#
loop_
_entity.id
_entity.type
_entity.pdbx_description
1 polymer ?
#
loop_
_entity_poly.entity_id
_entity_poly.type
_entity_poly.pdbx_seq_one_letter_code
_entity_poly.pdbx_strand_id
1 'polypeptide(L)'
;MLQETCWEIDQLEAHWVAEREARTARRRKIQYIDELLEELEKLNLAEEDAVPVELMGRVSTLVYGEGHSVAERPQAEIVIAEWMDALYDLQDDLMFASDDDD
;
A
#
# COMPACT_ATOMS: atom_id res chain seq x y z
N MET A 1 -31.99 22.99 -19.50
CA MET A 1 -30.89 23.08 -20.49
C MET A 1 -29.61 23.68 -19.92
N LEU A 2 -29.42 25.01 -19.77
CA LEU A 2 -28.13 25.54 -19.25
C LEU A 2 -27.79 25.10 -17.80
N GLN A 3 -28.78 25.02 -16.92
CA GLN A 3 -28.56 24.59 -15.52
C GLN A 3 -28.24 23.09 -15.37
N GLU A 4 -28.80 22.24 -16.24
CA GLU A 4 -28.49 20.80 -16.25
C GLU A 4 -27.04 20.57 -16.71
N THR A 5 -26.60 21.26 -17.76
CA THR A 5 -25.24 21.12 -18.29
C THR A 5 -24.17 21.63 -17.32
N CYS A 6 -24.43 22.71 -16.56
CA CYS A 6 -23.51 23.15 -15.51
C CYS A 6 -23.39 22.12 -14.38
N TRP A 7 -24.50 21.50 -13.97
CA TRP A 7 -24.49 20.47 -12.92
C TRP A 7 -23.81 19.17 -13.37
N GLU A 8 -23.93 18.81 -14.65
CA GLU A 8 -23.19 17.69 -15.25
C GLU A 8 -21.68 17.96 -15.32
N ILE A 9 -21.27 19.20 -15.64
CA ILE A 9 -19.85 19.59 -15.66
C ILE A 9 -19.24 19.53 -14.25
N ASP A 10 -19.94 20.07 -13.23
CA ASP A 10 -19.46 20.05 -11.85
C ASP A 10 -19.31 18.61 -11.32
N GLN A 11 -20.22 17.70 -11.69
CA GLN A 11 -20.12 16.28 -11.32
C GLN A 11 -18.98 15.57 -12.03
N LEU A 12 -18.74 15.88 -13.31
CA LEU A 12 -17.59 15.35 -14.04
C LEU A 12 -16.28 15.83 -13.40
N GLU A 13 -16.18 17.12 -13.08
CA GLU A 13 -14.98 17.69 -12.46
C GLU A 13 -14.70 17.06 -11.08
N ALA A 14 -15.74 16.90 -10.25
CA ALA A 14 -15.62 16.21 -8.97
C ALA A 14 -15.15 14.75 -9.12
N HIS A 15 -15.64 14.04 -10.14
CA HIS A 15 -15.20 12.68 -10.45
C HIS A 15 -13.71 12.64 -10.86
N TRP A 16 -13.28 13.51 -11.77
CA TRP A 16 -11.88 13.59 -12.20
C TRP A 16 -10.92 13.94 -11.05
N VAL A 17 -11.34 14.84 -10.15
CA VAL A 17 -10.57 15.18 -8.94
C VAL A 17 -10.44 13.97 -8.04
N ALA A 18 -11.54 13.30 -7.70
CA ALA A 18 -11.54 12.12 -6.84
C ALA A 18 -10.67 10.99 -7.41
N GLU A 19 -10.76 10.74 -8.72
CA GLU A 19 -9.96 9.73 -9.41
C GLU A 19 -8.47 10.08 -9.42
N ARG A 20 -8.13 11.36 -9.61
CA ARG A 20 -6.74 11.84 -9.53
C ARG A 20 -6.19 11.72 -8.11
N GLU A 21 -6.99 12.02 -7.09
CA GLU A 21 -6.61 11.86 -5.69
C GLU A 21 -6.40 10.39 -5.35
N ALA A 22 -7.28 9.50 -5.79
CA ALA A 22 -7.15 8.05 -5.61
C ALA A 22 -5.85 7.51 -6.24
N ARG A 23 -5.56 7.88 -7.51
CA ARG A 23 -4.29 7.53 -8.17
C ARG A 23 -3.07 8.06 -7.43
N THR A 24 -3.15 9.29 -6.91
CA THR A 24 -2.04 9.91 -6.15
C THR A 24 -1.81 9.19 -4.83
N ALA A 25 -2.88 8.88 -4.09
CA ALA A 25 -2.82 8.15 -2.83
C ALA A 25 -2.22 6.76 -3.03
N ARG A 26 -2.67 6.05 -4.08
CA ARG A 26 -2.13 4.74 -4.46
C ARG A 26 -0.64 4.79 -4.76
N ARG A 27 -0.20 5.72 -5.61
CA ARG A 27 1.23 5.86 -5.94
C ARG A 27 2.09 6.12 -4.70
N ARG A 28 1.60 6.94 -3.76
CA ARG A 28 2.29 7.18 -2.49
C ARG A 28 2.37 5.92 -1.63
N LYS A 29 1.32 5.10 -1.63
CA LYS A 29 1.31 3.83 -0.90
C LYS A 29 2.32 2.83 -1.49
N ILE A 30 2.37 2.70 -2.82
CA ILE A 30 3.37 1.85 -3.51
C ILE A 30 4.79 2.31 -3.16
N GLN A 31 5.07 3.62 -3.25
CA GLN A 31 6.37 4.18 -2.88
C GLN A 31 6.75 3.88 -1.43
N TYR A 32 5.78 3.95 -0.52
CA TYR A 32 6.01 3.63 0.89
C TYR A 32 6.31 2.13 1.09
N ILE A 33 5.64 1.25 0.35
CA ILE A 33 5.95 -0.19 0.36
C ILE A 33 7.37 -0.44 -0.16
N ASP A 34 7.77 0.21 -1.26
CA ASP A 34 9.13 0.10 -1.81
C ASP A 34 10.20 0.47 -0.77
N GLU A 35 9.99 1.57 -0.03
CA GLU A 35 10.92 2.00 1.04
C GLU A 35 11.04 0.95 2.16
N LEU A 36 9.92 0.35 2.57
CA LEU A 36 9.92 -0.70 3.60
C LEU A 36 10.59 -1.99 3.12
N LEU A 37 10.34 -2.38 1.86
CA LEU A 37 10.99 -3.52 1.22
C LEU A 37 12.50 -3.31 1.15
N GLU A 38 12.97 -2.13 0.73
CA GLU A 38 14.41 -1.83 0.67
C GLU A 38 15.09 -1.96 2.05
N GLU A 39 14.43 -1.51 3.12
CA GLU A 39 14.94 -1.67 4.49
C GLU A 39 15.01 -3.14 4.92
N LEU A 40 13.97 -3.94 4.64
CA LEU A 40 13.94 -5.36 4.95
C LEU A 40 14.96 -6.16 4.11
N GLU A 41 15.11 -5.84 2.83
CA GLU A 41 16.10 -6.44 1.94
C GLU A 41 17.53 -6.21 2.44
N LYS A 42 17.84 -5.02 2.95
CA LYS A 42 19.15 -4.72 3.56
C LYS A 42 19.42 -5.60 4.79
N LEU A 43 18.41 -5.81 5.64
CA LEU A 43 18.53 -6.68 6.81
C LEU A 43 18.71 -8.13 6.39
N ASN A 44 17.92 -8.59 5.42
CA ASN A 44 18.01 -9.94 4.87
C ASN A 44 19.40 -10.20 4.25
N LEU A 45 19.93 -9.24 3.48
CA LEU A 45 21.26 -9.32 2.87
C LEU A 45 22.39 -9.31 3.92
N ALA A 46 22.16 -8.66 5.06
CA ALA A 46 23.09 -8.66 6.18
C ALA A 46 22.98 -9.92 7.06
N GLU A 47 22.11 -10.88 6.70
CA GLU A 47 21.83 -12.09 7.48
C GLU A 47 21.37 -11.77 8.92
N GLU A 48 20.65 -10.64 9.09
CA GLU A 48 20.09 -10.27 10.39
C GLU A 48 18.86 -11.11 10.69
N ASP A 49 18.79 -11.69 11.89
CA ASP A 49 17.66 -12.53 12.29
C ASP A 49 16.46 -11.71 12.82
N ALA A 50 16.68 -10.44 13.18
CA ALA A 50 15.69 -9.61 13.87
C ALA A 50 15.40 -8.31 13.14
N VAL A 51 14.10 -8.01 12.98
CA VAL A 51 13.63 -6.72 12.46
C VAL A 51 13.70 -5.65 13.56
N PRO A 52 14.29 -4.46 13.32
CA PRO A 52 14.23 -3.34 14.24
C PRO A 52 12.78 -2.98 14.60
N VAL A 53 12.51 -2.68 15.88
CA VAL A 53 11.16 -2.42 16.40
C VAL A 53 10.43 -1.31 15.63
N GLU A 54 11.13 -0.26 15.23
CA GLU A 54 10.54 0.84 14.45
C GLU A 54 10.11 0.40 13.05
N LEU A 55 10.91 -0.45 12.39
CA LEU A 55 10.56 -1.01 11.08
C LEU A 55 9.39 -2.00 11.21
N MET A 56 9.45 -2.89 12.20
CA MET A 56 8.38 -3.84 12.51
C MET A 56 7.05 -3.14 12.78
N GLY A 57 7.05 -2.04 13.55
CA GLY A 57 5.86 -1.25 13.82
C GLY A 57 5.26 -0.60 12.56
N ARG A 58 6.10 -0.08 11.66
CA ARG A 58 5.67 0.49 10.37
C ARG A 58 5.05 -0.57 9.48
N VAL A 59 5.74 -1.69 9.27
CA VAL A 59 5.25 -2.79 8.43
C VAL A 59 3.96 -3.37 9.00
N SER A 60 3.90 -3.64 10.31
CA SER A 60 2.70 -4.18 10.93
C SER A 60 1.51 -3.23 10.85
N THR A 61 1.71 -1.92 10.99
CA THR A 61 0.63 -0.93 10.87
C THR A 61 0.04 -0.95 9.47
N LEU A 62 0.90 -1.06 8.45
CA LEU A 62 0.47 -1.15 7.06
C LEU A 62 -0.29 -2.45 6.79
N VAL A 63 0.31 -3.60 7.11
CA VAL A 63 -0.28 -4.94 6.88
C VAL A 63 -1.63 -5.09 7.61
N TYR A 64 -1.75 -4.55 8.83
CA TYR A 64 -3.02 -4.51 9.55
C TYR A 64 -4.04 -3.58 8.89
N GLY A 65 -3.62 -2.39 8.45
CA GLY A 65 -4.47 -1.43 7.77
C GLY A 65 -5.07 -1.95 6.47
N GLU A 66 -4.33 -2.81 5.76
CA GLU A 66 -4.78 -3.48 4.53
C GLU A 66 -5.49 -4.83 4.78
N GLY A 67 -5.58 -5.29 6.03
CA GLY A 67 -6.29 -6.52 6.38
C GLY A 67 -5.58 -7.81 5.94
N HIS A 68 -4.27 -7.79 5.77
CA HIS A 68 -3.50 -8.94 5.33
C HIS A 68 -3.33 -9.98 6.46
N SER A 69 -3.40 -11.27 6.12
CA SER A 69 -3.46 -12.39 7.10
C SER A 69 -2.26 -12.48 8.04
N VAL A 70 -1.08 -12.03 7.59
CA VAL A 70 0.13 -11.91 8.42
C VAL A 70 -0.09 -11.03 9.66
N ALA A 71 -1.01 -10.07 9.63
CA ALA A 71 -1.34 -9.22 10.78
C ALA A 71 -2.00 -9.98 11.94
N GLU A 72 -2.54 -11.18 11.71
CA GLU A 72 -3.16 -12.01 12.75
C GLU A 72 -2.11 -12.76 13.61
N ARG A 73 -0.86 -12.81 13.13
CA ARG A 73 0.23 -13.50 13.82
C ARG A 73 0.97 -12.57 14.80
N PRO A 74 1.52 -13.10 15.90
CA PRO A 74 2.39 -12.32 16.77
C PRO A 74 3.62 -11.82 16.00
N GLN A 75 3.89 -10.50 16.05
CA GLN A 75 4.99 -9.88 15.30
C GLN A 75 6.37 -10.52 15.58
N ALA A 76 6.59 -10.99 16.81
CA ALA A 76 7.83 -11.67 17.21
C ALA A 76 8.05 -13.04 16.54
N GLU A 77 7.03 -13.61 15.91
CA GLU A 77 7.08 -14.90 15.23
C GLU A 77 7.18 -14.77 13.70
N ILE A 78 7.24 -13.55 13.18
CA ILE A 78 7.27 -13.27 11.73
C ILE A 78 8.70 -12.93 11.34
N VAL A 79 9.28 -13.74 10.46
CA VAL A 79 10.64 -13.52 9.95
C VAL A 79 10.67 -12.48 8.84
N ILE A 80 11.86 -11.94 8.53
CA ILE A 80 12.03 -10.90 7.48
C ILE A 80 11.40 -11.32 6.15
N ALA A 81 11.63 -12.57 5.71
CA ALA A 81 11.08 -13.08 4.46
C ALA A 81 9.55 -13.04 4.43
N GLU A 82 8.88 -13.38 5.54
CA GLU A 82 7.41 -13.34 5.62
C GLU A 82 6.86 -11.91 5.62
N TRP A 83 7.61 -10.96 6.18
CA TRP A 83 7.27 -9.54 6.07
C TRP A 83 7.43 -9.04 4.63
N MET A 84 8.49 -9.45 3.94
CA MET A 84 8.71 -9.11 2.54
C MET A 84 7.61 -9.68 1.65
N ASP A 85 7.26 -10.96 1.81
CA ASP A 85 6.19 -11.62 1.06
C ASP A 85 4.86 -10.87 1.24
N ALA A 86 4.48 -10.53 2.47
CA ALA A 86 3.26 -9.76 2.73
C ALA A 86 3.28 -8.37 2.07
N LEU A 87 4.44 -7.70 2.02
CA LEU A 87 4.56 -6.40 1.36
C LEU A 87 4.49 -6.52 -0.17
N TYR A 88 5.05 -7.58 -0.75
CA TYR A 88 4.91 -7.86 -2.18
C TYR A 88 3.45 -8.14 -2.54
N ASP A 89 2.75 -8.97 -1.75
CA ASP A 89 1.31 -9.26 -1.96
C ASP A 89 0.49 -7.96 -1.96
N LEU A 90 0.71 -7.08 -0.97
CA LEU A 90 0.05 -5.78 -0.90
C LEU A 90 0.40 -4.86 -2.08
N GLN A 91 1.65 -4.89 -2.54
CA GLN A 91 2.06 -4.13 -3.71
C GLN A 91 1.38 -4.64 -4.98
N ASP A 92 1.25 -5.95 -5.12
CA ASP A 92 0.63 -6.61 -6.28
C ASP A 92 -0.87 -6.26 -6.36
N ASP A 93 -1.58 -6.33 -5.23
CA ASP A 93 -2.97 -5.87 -5.13
C ASP A 93 -3.11 -4.39 -5.56
N LEU A 94 -2.16 -3.55 -5.10
CA LEU A 94 -2.06 -2.15 -5.50
C LEU A 94 -1.50 -1.95 -6.91
N MET A 95 -1.09 -2.97 -7.65
CA MET A 95 -0.74 -2.85 -9.07
C MET A 95 -1.89 -3.33 -9.94
N PHE A 96 -2.61 -4.38 -9.55
CA PHE A 96 -3.73 -4.93 -10.32
C PHE A 96 -5.03 -4.18 -10.16
N ALA A 97 -5.29 -3.54 -9.01
CA ALA A 97 -6.50 -2.75 -8.81
C ALA A 97 -6.64 -1.52 -9.75
N SER A 98 -5.73 -1.30 -10.72
CA SER A 98 -5.80 -0.20 -11.71
C SER A 98 -6.18 -0.69 -13.09
N ASP A 99 -6.00 -1.98 -13.34
CA ASP A 99 -6.27 -2.58 -14.65
C ASP A 99 -7.75 -3.01 -14.78
N ASP A 100 -8.47 -3.11 -13.65
CA ASP A 100 -9.90 -3.44 -13.59
C ASP A 100 -10.84 -2.21 -13.71
N ASP A 101 -10.31 -0.99 -13.76
CA ASP A 101 -11.08 0.28 -13.81
C ASP A 101 -11.21 0.87 -15.26
N ASP A 102 -10.86 0.11 -16.31
CA ASP A 102 -10.96 0.50 -17.74
C ASP A 102 -12.17 -0.12 -18.49
#